data_AF-A0A7L2UBG6-F1
#
_entry.id   AF-A0A7L2UBG6-F1
#
_cell.length_a   1.000
_cell.length_b   1.000
_cell.length_c   1.000
_cell.angle_alpha   90.00
_cell.angle_beta   90.00
_cell.angle_gamma   90.00
#
_symmetry.space_group_name_H-M   'P 1'
#
loop_
_entity.id
_entity.type
_entity.pdbx_description
1 polymer ?
#
loop_
_entity_poly.entity_id
_entity_poly.type
_entity_poly.pdbx_seq_one_letter_code
_entity_poly.pdbx_strand_id
1 'polypeptide(L)'
;MRDNKSTSSSRASSPVQLEATEKLKQVKTRLQLVDLAGSECVGMSGVTGAALRETSFINRSLSALADVLGAIAEQRSHVPYRNSKLTHLLQDSIGGDAKLLVMLCISPDQKYLTESVQSLGFGTRARQVQRGQVKKKNFPVQSKAK
;
A
#
# COMPACT_ATOMS: atom_id res chain seq x y z
N MET A 1 -49.79 -27.74 -67.60
CA MET A 1 -50.14 -27.03 -66.35
C MET A 1 -49.81 -27.93 -65.17
N ARG A 2 -48.62 -27.77 -64.61
CA ARG A 2 -48.17 -28.46 -63.39
C ARG A 2 -47.27 -27.46 -62.65
N ASP A 3 -47.81 -26.85 -61.61
CA ASP A 3 -47.06 -26.15 -60.57
C ASP A 3 -47.79 -26.37 -59.25
N ASN A 4 -47.30 -27.32 -58.46
CA ASN A 4 -47.62 -27.47 -57.04
C ASN A 4 -46.33 -27.17 -56.29
N LYS A 5 -46.18 -25.92 -55.81
CA LYS A 5 -45.02 -25.51 -55.02
C LYS A 5 -45.45 -25.44 -53.56
N SER A 6 -44.97 -26.43 -52.83
CA SER A 6 -45.17 -26.71 -51.42
C SER A 6 -44.94 -25.48 -50.54
N THR A 7 -45.98 -25.09 -49.81
CA THR A 7 -45.87 -24.28 -48.59
C THR A 7 -45.37 -25.16 -47.45
N SER A 8 -44.13 -24.97 -47.03
CA SER A 8 -43.64 -25.44 -45.72
C SER A 8 -42.64 -24.43 -45.18
N SER A 9 -43.17 -23.33 -44.65
CA SER A 9 -42.41 -22.38 -43.83
C SER A 9 -42.21 -22.99 -42.45
N SER A 10 -41.12 -23.72 -42.28
CA SER A 10 -40.69 -24.25 -40.98
C SER A 10 -39.23 -23.88 -40.76
N ARG A 11 -38.95 -22.59 -40.53
CA ARG A 11 -37.68 -22.16 -39.92
C ARG A 11 -37.87 -22.21 -38.41
N ALA A 12 -37.50 -23.34 -37.82
CA ALA A 12 -37.40 -23.47 -36.37
C ALA A 12 -36.39 -22.44 -35.86
N SER A 13 -36.84 -21.47 -35.07
CA SER A 13 -35.96 -20.61 -34.29
C SER A 13 -35.52 -21.40 -33.06
N SER A 14 -34.28 -21.91 -33.07
CA SER A 14 -33.67 -22.48 -31.88
C SER A 14 -33.62 -21.40 -30.79
N PRO A 15 -34.05 -21.68 -29.54
CA PRO A 15 -33.84 -20.73 -28.45
C PRO A 15 -32.34 -20.59 -28.22
N VAL A 16 -31.82 -19.38 -28.44
CA VAL A 16 -30.46 -19.03 -28.00
C VAL A 16 -30.48 -19.03 -26.48
N GLN A 17 -29.95 -20.08 -25.86
CA GLN A 17 -29.63 -20.08 -24.44
C GLN A 17 -28.47 -19.11 -24.22
N LEU A 18 -28.78 -17.87 -23.84
CA LEU A 18 -27.81 -16.93 -23.30
C LEU A 18 -27.46 -17.41 -21.88
N GLU A 19 -26.47 -18.29 -21.75
CA GLU A 19 -25.82 -18.50 -20.46
C GLU A 19 -25.00 -17.24 -20.15
N ALA A 20 -25.62 -16.31 -19.43
CA ALA A 20 -24.91 -15.21 -18.80
C ALA A 20 -23.99 -15.82 -17.72
N THR A 21 -22.78 -16.18 -18.11
CA THR A 21 -21.71 -16.50 -17.16
C THR A 21 -21.35 -15.19 -16.46
N GLU A 22 -21.95 -14.94 -15.31
CA GLU A 22 -21.53 -13.85 -14.43
C GLU A 22 -20.07 -14.04 -14.08
N LYS A 23 -19.18 -13.30 -14.76
CA LYS A 23 -17.75 -13.28 -14.44
C LYS A 23 -17.63 -12.63 -13.06
N LEU A 24 -17.49 -13.46 -12.02
CA LEU A 24 -17.16 -13.02 -10.67
C LEU A 24 -15.93 -12.12 -10.73
N LYS A 25 -16.09 -10.85 -10.34
CA LYS A 25 -14.96 -9.92 -10.24
C LYS A 25 -14.04 -10.38 -9.12
N GLN A 26 -12.87 -10.91 -9.48
CA GLN A 26 -11.84 -11.23 -8.50
C GLN A 26 -11.15 -9.95 -8.02
N VAL A 27 -11.23 -9.69 -6.72
CA VAL A 27 -10.51 -8.58 -6.06
C VAL A 27 -9.29 -9.15 -5.34
N LYS A 28 -8.12 -8.56 -5.57
CA LYS A 28 -6.89 -8.87 -4.83
C LYS A 28 -6.52 -7.68 -3.94
N THR A 29 -6.31 -7.92 -2.66
CA THR A 29 -5.91 -6.92 -1.67
C THR A 29 -4.63 -7.33 -0.98
N ARG A 30 -3.77 -6.36 -0.62
CA ARG A 30 -2.56 -6.60 0.19
C ARG A 30 -2.66 -5.82 1.49
N LEU A 31 -2.56 -6.53 2.61
CA LEU A 31 -2.36 -5.94 3.94
C LEU A 31 -0.90 -6.16 4.33
N GLN A 32 -0.23 -5.09 4.78
CA GLN A 32 1.09 -5.19 5.38
C GLN A 32 1.00 -4.74 6.83
N LEU A 33 1.40 -5.64 7.72
CA LEU A 33 1.57 -5.36 9.15
C LEU A 33 3.08 -5.31 9.39
N VAL A 34 3.56 -4.18 9.90
CA VAL A 34 4.98 -3.91 10.06
C VAL A 34 5.20 -3.50 11.50
N ASP A 35 6.08 -4.22 12.18
CA ASP A 35 6.59 -3.84 13.48
C ASP A 35 7.92 -3.09 13.30
N LEU A 36 8.12 -2.02 14.06
CA LEU A 36 9.28 -1.15 13.96
C LEU A 36 10.00 -1.13 15.30
N ALA A 37 11.34 -1.15 15.26
CA ALA A 37 12.16 -0.92 16.43
C ALA A 37 11.96 0.50 16.99
N GLY A 38 12.44 0.72 18.22
CA GLY A 38 12.32 1.99 18.90
C GLY A 38 13.11 3.13 18.23
N SER A 39 12.62 4.35 18.42
CA SER A 39 13.22 5.58 17.88
C SER A 39 14.03 6.34 18.94
N GLU A 40 14.53 5.65 19.96
CA GLU A 40 15.22 6.27 21.08
C GLU A 40 16.50 6.99 20.64
N CYS A 41 16.76 8.12 21.30
CA CYS A 41 17.94 8.91 21.06
C CYS A 41 19.16 8.23 21.68
N VAL A 42 20.22 8.06 20.89
CA VAL A 42 21.52 7.53 21.32
C VAL A 42 22.08 8.27 22.54
N GLY A 43 21.93 9.61 22.57
CA GLY A 43 22.42 10.43 23.67
C GLY A 43 21.71 10.16 25.00
N MET A 44 20.47 9.66 24.95
CA MET A 44 19.65 9.36 26.13
C MET A 44 19.77 7.90 26.55
N SER A 45 20.11 6.99 25.63
CA SER A 45 20.22 5.56 25.93
C SER A 45 21.58 5.16 26.52
N GLY A 46 22.62 5.98 26.36
CA GLY A 46 23.96 5.70 26.90
C GLY A 46 24.65 4.48 26.27
N VAL A 47 24.14 4.00 25.13
CA VAL A 47 24.67 2.83 24.43
C VAL A 47 26.04 3.10 23.84
N THR A 48 26.93 2.11 23.89
CA THR A 48 28.31 2.20 23.37
C THR A 48 28.65 1.00 22.49
N GLY A 49 29.79 1.08 21.78
CA GLY A 49 30.33 -0.04 21.00
C GLY A 49 29.38 -0.59 19.93
N ALA A 50 29.16 -1.90 19.92
CA ALA A 50 28.31 -2.56 18.93
C ALA A 50 26.83 -2.13 19.04
N ALA A 51 26.32 -1.93 20.25
CA ALA A 51 24.94 -1.50 20.49
C ALA A 51 24.69 -0.07 19.95
N LEU A 52 25.68 0.82 20.07
CA LEU A 52 25.64 2.14 19.45
C LEU A 52 25.50 2.05 17.92
N ARG A 53 26.29 1.18 17.30
CA ARG A 53 26.22 0.95 15.85
C ARG A 53 24.86 0.42 15.43
N GLU A 54 24.31 -0.56 16.14
CA GLU A 54 22.96 -1.09 15.90
C GLU A 54 21.89 0.01 16.02
N THR A 55 21.89 0.74 17.14
CA THR A 55 20.95 1.85 17.39
C THR A 55 21.01 2.90 16.28
N SER A 56 22.22 3.22 15.80
CA SER A 56 22.40 4.14 14.67
C SER A 56 21.75 3.63 13.38
N PHE A 57 21.80 2.33 13.11
CA PHE A 57 21.17 1.74 11.92
C PHE A 57 19.65 1.70 12.05
N ILE A 58 19.13 1.41 13.24
CA ILE A 58 17.70 1.50 13.56
C ILE A 58 17.21 2.92 13.25
N ASN A 59 17.82 3.92 13.88
CA ASN A 59 17.45 5.32 13.71
C ASN A 59 17.63 5.81 12.27
N ARG A 60 18.64 5.34 11.54
CA ARG A 60 18.80 5.66 10.11
C ARG A 60 17.60 5.20 9.29
N SER A 61 17.08 4.00 9.54
CA SER A 61 15.92 3.48 8.81
C SER A 61 14.63 4.23 9.14
N LEU A 62 14.43 4.61 10.41
CA LEU A 62 13.27 5.37 10.87
C LEU A 62 13.31 6.83 10.36
N SER A 63 14.48 7.46 10.35
CA SER A 63 14.67 8.78 9.76
C SER A 63 14.39 8.79 8.26
N ALA A 64 14.90 7.79 7.52
CA ALA A 64 14.59 7.65 6.10
C ALA A 64 13.08 7.49 5.84
N LEU A 65 12.37 6.76 6.70
CA LEU A 65 10.91 6.64 6.63
C LEU A 65 10.22 7.99 6.84
N ALA A 66 10.70 8.76 7.82
CA ALA A 66 10.19 10.10 8.10
C ALA A 66 10.42 11.07 6.93
N ASP A 67 11.59 10.98 6.27
CA ASP A 67 11.93 11.78 5.09
C ASP A 67 11.05 11.44 3.89
N VAL A 68 10.76 10.16 3.68
CA VAL A 68 9.83 9.71 2.63
C VAL A 68 8.43 10.27 2.88
N LEU A 69 7.90 10.15 4.10
CA LEU A 69 6.57 10.69 4.44
C LEU A 69 6.52 12.20 4.26
N GLY A 70 7.55 12.92 4.72
CA GLY A 70 7.65 14.38 4.53
C GLY A 70 7.70 14.77 3.06
N ALA A 71 8.52 14.10 2.25
CA ALA A 71 8.63 14.37 0.82
C ALA A 71 7.29 14.14 0.08
N ILE A 72 6.51 13.13 0.48
CA ILE A 72 5.18 12.88 -0.09
C ILE A 72 4.18 13.95 0.37
N ALA A 73 4.17 14.29 1.66
CA ALA A 73 3.29 15.32 2.20
C ALA A 73 3.50 16.69 1.53
N GLU A 74 4.77 17.02 1.24
CA GLU A 74 5.18 18.23 0.52
C GLU A 74 5.07 18.12 -1.01
N GLN A 75 4.62 16.97 -1.54
CA GLN A 75 4.49 16.71 -2.98
C GLN A 75 5.79 16.97 -3.77
N ARG A 76 6.94 16.62 -3.19
CA ARG A 76 8.25 16.76 -3.84
C ARG A 76 8.31 15.87 -5.10
N SER A 77 9.01 16.36 -6.12
CA SER A 77 9.22 15.61 -7.37
C SER A 77 9.97 14.30 -7.17
N HIS A 78 10.94 14.29 -6.26
CA HIS A 78 11.71 13.11 -5.89
C HIS A 78 11.43 12.70 -4.44
N VAL A 79 11.00 11.46 -4.25
CA VAL A 79 10.80 10.84 -2.93
C VAL A 79 11.89 9.80 -2.69
N PRO A 80 12.67 9.91 -1.59
CA PRO A 80 13.90 9.14 -1.40
C PRO A 80 13.68 7.71 -0.86
N TYR A 81 12.85 6.90 -1.52
CA TYR A 81 12.55 5.52 -1.08
C TYR A 81 13.79 4.64 -0.95
N ARG A 82 14.87 4.95 -1.64
CA ARG A 82 16.11 4.14 -1.67
C ARG A 82 17.08 4.43 -0.51
N ASN A 83 16.79 5.41 0.34
CA ASN A 83 17.69 5.77 1.45
C ASN A 83 17.79 4.70 2.55
N SER A 84 16.84 3.75 2.59
CA SER A 84 16.91 2.57 3.44
C SER A 84 16.24 1.36 2.79
N LYS A 85 16.58 0.14 3.25
CA LYS A 85 15.90 -1.09 2.83
C LYS A 85 14.42 -1.08 3.22
N LEU A 86 14.10 -0.51 4.40
CA LEU A 86 12.74 -0.40 4.92
C LEU A 86 11.86 0.44 3.98
N THR A 87 12.30 1.64 3.62
CA THR A 87 11.55 2.55 2.75
C THR A 87 11.41 2.00 1.32
N HIS A 88 12.40 1.24 0.86
CA HIS A 88 12.32 0.60 -0.46
C HIS A 88 11.29 -0.54 -0.45
N LEU A 89 11.27 -1.36 0.60
CA LEU A 89 10.29 -2.43 0.77
C LEU A 89 8.85 -1.88 0.89
N LEU A 90 8.69 -0.74 1.58
CA LEU A 90 7.40 -0.13 1.84
C LEU A 90 6.95 0.87 0.77
N GLN A 91 7.74 1.07 -0.29
CA GLN A 91 7.49 2.05 -1.34
C GLN A 91 6.07 1.94 -1.91
N ASP A 92 5.61 0.73 -2.23
CA ASP A 92 4.26 0.50 -2.78
C ASP A 92 3.15 0.86 -1.78
N SER A 93 3.39 0.69 -0.49
CA SER A 93 2.37 0.91 0.53
C SER A 93 2.33 2.36 1.02
N ILE A 94 3.49 3.00 1.10
CA ILE A 94 3.59 4.40 1.54
C ILE A 94 3.35 5.35 0.36
N GLY A 95 3.92 5.06 -0.81
CA GLY A 95 3.83 5.89 -2.01
C GLY A 95 2.77 5.48 -3.04
N GLY A 96 2.22 4.27 -2.93
CA GLY A 96 1.21 3.76 -3.86
C GLY A 96 -0.23 4.02 -3.41
N ASP A 97 -1.14 3.15 -3.84
CA ASP A 97 -2.60 3.26 -3.68
C ASP A 97 -3.16 2.60 -2.41
N ALA A 98 -2.29 2.17 -1.49
CA ALA A 98 -2.71 1.57 -0.23
C ALA A 98 -3.39 2.59 0.71
N LYS A 99 -3.84 2.15 1.88
CA LYS A 99 -4.08 3.04 3.03
C LYS A 99 -2.91 2.86 4.00
N LEU A 100 -2.48 3.94 4.63
CA LEU A 100 -1.45 3.90 5.66
C LEU A 100 -2.06 4.26 7.01
N LEU A 101 -1.90 3.37 7.97
CA LEU A 101 -2.18 3.60 9.38
C LEU A 101 -0.85 3.50 10.13
N VAL A 102 -0.59 4.49 10.99
CA VAL A 102 0.60 4.53 11.85
C VAL A 102 0.13 4.63 13.29
N MET A 103 0.63 3.74 14.14
CA MET A 103 0.44 3.80 15.58
C MET A 103 1.69 4.39 16.22
N LEU A 104 1.50 5.39 17.08
CA LEU A 104 2.59 5.99 17.84
C LEU A 104 2.55 5.47 19.27
N CYS A 105 3.60 4.76 19.66
CA CYS A 105 3.79 4.29 21.02
C CYS A 105 4.71 5.26 21.75
N ILE A 106 4.12 6.19 22.51
CA ILE A 106 4.85 7.23 23.25
C ILE A 106 4.78 6.98 24.76
N SER A 107 5.77 7.46 25.50
CA SER A 107 5.79 7.36 26.96
C SER A 107 5.18 8.61 27.60
N PRO A 108 4.35 8.47 28.66
CA PRO A 108 3.83 9.62 29.39
C PRO A 108 4.85 10.24 30.37
N ASP A 109 6.01 9.60 30.57
CA ASP A 109 7.02 10.04 31.53
C ASP A 109 7.74 11.33 31.10
N GLN A 110 7.91 12.25 32.05
CA GLN A 110 8.54 13.56 31.83
C GLN A 110 9.95 13.46 31.23
N LYS A 111 10.71 12.42 31.60
CA LYS A 111 12.07 12.16 31.09
C LYS A 111 12.12 11.86 29.59
N TYR A 112 11.00 11.48 28.98
CA TYR A 112 10.88 11.13 27.55
C TYR A 112 10.04 12.13 26.76
N LEU A 113 9.83 13.34 27.27
CA LEU A 113 9.05 14.36 26.56
C LEU A 113 9.66 14.70 25.20
N THR A 114 10.98 14.81 25.12
CA THR A 114 11.68 15.17 23.87
C THR A 114 11.40 14.14 22.78
N GLU A 115 11.54 12.86 23.09
CA GLU A 115 11.25 11.73 22.20
C GLU A 115 9.76 11.70 21.83
N SER A 116 8.87 11.92 22.81
CA SER A 116 7.44 11.94 22.58
C SER A 116 7.02 13.05 21.61
N VAL A 117 7.59 14.25 21.74
CA VAL A 117 7.36 15.37 20.81
C VAL A 117 7.88 15.02 19.40
N GLN A 118 9.03 14.37 19.30
CA GLN A 118 9.58 13.92 18.01
C GLN A 118 8.66 12.89 17.34
N SER A 119 8.15 11.90 18.09
CA SER A 119 7.19 10.92 17.59
C SER A 119 5.87 11.57 17.13
N LEU A 120 5.37 12.57 17.85
CA LEU A 120 4.18 13.35 17.43
C LEU A 120 4.44 14.17 16.16
N GLY A 121 5.63 14.74 16.01
CA GLY A 121 6.06 15.41 14.78
C GLY A 121 6.10 14.45 13.58
N PHE A 122 6.56 13.21 13.79
CA PHE A 122 6.46 12.14 12.80
C PHE A 122 5.01 11.81 12.43
N GLY A 123 4.12 11.63 13.43
CA GLY A 123 2.70 11.39 13.19
C GLY A 123 2.00 12.50 12.42
N THR A 124 2.38 13.75 12.69
CA THR A 124 1.87 14.91 11.97
C THR A 124 2.23 14.86 10.48
N ARG A 125 3.50 14.55 10.16
CA ARG A 125 3.94 14.33 8.77
C ARG A 125 3.22 13.16 8.12
N ALA A 126 3.10 12.03 8.82
CA ALA A 126 2.38 10.85 8.33
C ALA A 126 0.91 11.16 8.00
N ARG A 127 0.23 11.95 8.84
CA ARG A 127 -1.15 12.39 8.64
C ARG A 127 -1.30 13.30 7.41
N GLN A 128 -0.30 14.11 7.09
CA GLN A 128 -0.34 15.03 5.94
C GLN A 128 -0.15 14.34 4.59
N VAL A 129 0.17 13.05 4.57
CA VAL A 129 0.23 12.26 3.33
C VAL A 129 -1.18 12.10 2.76
N GLN A 130 -1.57 13.06 1.91
CA GLN A 130 -2.85 13.05 1.21
C GLN A 130 -2.79 12.06 0.05
N ARG A 131 -3.79 11.18 -0.02
CA ARG A 131 -3.93 10.22 -1.13
C ARG A 131 -5.07 10.65 -2.03
N GLY A 132 -4.80 10.68 -3.34
CA GLY A 132 -5.82 10.85 -4.36
C GLY A 132 -6.74 9.62 -4.47
N GLN A 133 -7.71 9.67 -5.40
CA GLN A 133 -8.64 8.56 -5.60
C GLN A 133 -7.91 7.26 -5.98
N VAL A 134 -8.35 6.15 -5.37
CA VAL A 134 -7.80 4.80 -5.65
C VAL A 134 -8.05 4.44 -7.12
N LYS A 135 -6.97 4.22 -7.88
CA LYS A 135 -7.07 3.75 -9.26
C LYS A 135 -7.40 2.26 -9.26
N LYS A 136 -8.57 1.88 -9.78
CA LYS A 136 -8.95 0.47 -9.93
C LYS A 136 -8.02 -0.22 -10.94
N LYS A 137 -7.11 -1.08 -10.47
CA LYS A 137 -6.30 -1.94 -11.34
C LYS A 137 -7.17 -3.11 -11.80
N ASN A 138 -7.56 -3.13 -13.08
CA ASN A 138 -8.19 -4.30 -13.69
C ASN A 138 -7.12 -5.36 -13.91
N PHE A 139 -7.14 -6.43 -13.10
CA PHE A 139 -6.30 -7.60 -13.37
C PHE A 139 -6.97 -8.43 -14.48
N PRO A 140 -6.29 -8.70 -15.60
CA PRO A 140 -6.81 -9.64 -16.59
C PRO A 140 -6.92 -11.02 -15.92
N VAL A 141 -8.13 -11.59 -15.95
CA VAL A 141 -8.36 -12.97 -15.53
C VAL A 141 -7.60 -13.85 -16.51
N GLN A 142 -6.53 -14.51 -16.05
CA GLN A 142 -5.86 -15.53 -16.87
C GLN A 142 -6.85 -16.66 -17.12
N SER A 143 -7.31 -16.81 -18.37
CA SER A 143 -8.07 -17.99 -18.77
C SER A 143 -7.15 -19.19 -18.65
N LYS A 144 -7.49 -20.15 -17.80
CA LYS A 144 -6.87 -21.47 -17.85
C LYS A 144 -7.16 -22.06 -19.24
N ALA A 145 -6.15 -22.12 -20.09
CA ALA A 145 -6.19 -22.94 -21.29
C ALA A 145 -6.22 -24.41 -20.83
N LYS A 146 -7.19 -25.15 -21.36
CA LYS A 146 -7.42 -26.57 -21.09
C LYS A 146 -6.48 -27.41 -21.94
#